data_AF-A0A352MFD8-F1
#
_entry.id   AF-A0A352MFD8-F1
#
_cell.length_a   1.000
_cell.length_b   1.000
_cell.length_c   1.000
_cell.angle_alpha   90.00
_cell.angle_beta   90.00
_cell.angle_gamma   90.00
#
_symmetry.space_group_name_H-M   'P 1'
#
loop_
_entity.id
_entity.type
_entity.pdbx_description
1 polymer ?
#
loop_
_entity_poly.entity_id
_entity_poly.type
_entity_poly.pdbx_seq_one_letter_code
_entity_poly.pdbx_strand_id
1 'polypeptide(L)'
;MKRKPVNSSRMPVYRDAGFELFDAETTKYAFSKETENERIPELYIYSRYRNPTVVAAEEEIMKLESCNWALLTQSGMSAIDTAVSVFQHAESSGPWLFFSEIYGGTLSYTESVLRTRRGLQVHSFYPVNDKYDLHEFERVIRDINPELIYVEAISNPMLIVTDIGKVIELAHKSDSKVLVDNTFATPLLCKPLELGADIVIHSA
;
A
#
# COMPACT_ATOMS: atom_id res chain seq x y z
N MET A 1 -24.62 -18.73 -26.44
CA MET A 1 -25.72 -18.32 -25.54
C MET A 1 -25.73 -16.78 -25.51
N LYS A 2 -26.84 -16.09 -25.80
CA LYS A 2 -26.87 -14.61 -25.73
C LYS A 2 -26.74 -14.21 -24.26
N ARG A 3 -25.61 -13.59 -23.87
CA ARG A 3 -25.38 -13.12 -22.50
C ARG A 3 -26.35 -11.98 -22.24
N LYS A 4 -27.24 -12.14 -21.26
CA LYS A 4 -28.02 -11.01 -20.74
C LYS A 4 -27.14 -10.24 -19.77
N PRO A 5 -26.97 -8.92 -19.93
CA PRO A 5 -26.29 -8.13 -18.92
C PRO A 5 -27.04 -8.24 -17.59
N VAL A 6 -26.29 -8.32 -16.49
CA VAL A 6 -26.86 -8.37 -15.14
C VAL A 6 -27.39 -6.98 -14.80
N ASN A 7 -28.72 -6.80 -14.84
CA ASN A 7 -29.38 -5.53 -14.53
C ASN A 7 -29.63 -5.38 -13.01
N SER A 8 -28.56 -5.38 -12.22
CA SER A 8 -28.62 -5.21 -10.77
C SER A 8 -28.37 -3.74 -10.39
N SER A 9 -29.09 -3.25 -9.38
CA SER A 9 -28.84 -1.91 -8.81
C SER A 9 -27.61 -1.86 -7.90
N ARG A 10 -27.03 -3.01 -7.55
CA ARG A 10 -25.83 -3.15 -6.71
C ARG A 10 -24.81 -4.05 -7.38
N MET A 11 -23.54 -3.86 -7.04
CA MET A 11 -22.46 -4.73 -7.51
C MET A 11 -22.73 -6.20 -7.09
N PRO A 12 -22.81 -7.15 -8.04
CA PRO A 12 -22.92 -8.56 -7.70
C PRO A 12 -21.67 -9.08 -6.99
N VAL A 13 -21.85 -10.12 -6.16
CA VAL A 13 -20.74 -10.81 -5.50
C VAL A 13 -20.33 -12.02 -6.34
N TYR A 14 -19.19 -11.93 -7.00
CA TYR A 14 -18.62 -12.98 -7.84
C TYR A 14 -17.79 -13.95 -7.01
N ARG A 15 -18.45 -14.98 -6.46
CA ARG A 15 -17.82 -16.06 -5.68
C ARG A 15 -17.27 -17.16 -6.58
N ASP A 16 -16.35 -16.80 -7.46
CA ASP A 16 -15.70 -17.73 -8.38
C ASP A 16 -14.18 -17.66 -8.28
N ALA A 17 -13.49 -18.75 -8.59
CA ALA A 17 -12.04 -18.80 -8.67
C ALA A 17 -11.54 -18.56 -10.09
N GLY A 18 -12.27 -19.04 -11.10
CA GLY A 18 -11.90 -18.94 -12.51
C GLY A 18 -13.03 -18.36 -13.35
N PHE A 19 -12.69 -17.89 -14.54
CA PHE A 19 -13.67 -17.34 -15.48
C PHE A 19 -13.55 -18.07 -16.81
N GLU A 20 -14.70 -18.31 -17.45
CA GLU A 20 -14.76 -19.09 -18.68
C GLU A 20 -14.12 -18.32 -19.84
N LEU A 21 -13.16 -18.98 -20.51
CA LEU A 21 -12.54 -18.55 -21.77
C LEU A 21 -12.91 -19.61 -22.81
N PHE A 22 -13.72 -19.22 -23.79
CA PHE A 22 -14.58 -20.14 -24.57
C PHE A 22 -13.84 -20.90 -25.67
N ASP A 23 -12.62 -20.47 -26.00
CA ASP A 23 -11.75 -21.12 -26.97
C ASP A 23 -10.26 -20.80 -26.67
N ALA A 24 -9.38 -21.51 -27.37
CA ALA A 24 -7.93 -21.39 -27.19
C ALA A 24 -7.40 -20.00 -27.60
N GLU A 25 -7.99 -19.37 -28.62
CA GLU A 25 -7.58 -18.04 -29.10
C GLU A 25 -7.91 -16.97 -28.06
N THR A 26 -9.12 -17.00 -27.51
CA THR A 26 -9.58 -16.12 -26.41
C THR A 26 -8.70 -16.30 -25.18
N THR A 27 -8.35 -17.55 -24.85
CA THR A 27 -7.47 -17.86 -23.73
C THR A 27 -6.08 -17.24 -23.94
N LYS A 28 -5.47 -17.49 -25.10
CA LYS A 28 -4.15 -16.92 -25.46
C LYS A 28 -4.17 -15.39 -25.41
N TYR A 29 -5.22 -14.77 -25.95
CA TYR A 29 -5.41 -13.33 -25.92
C TYR A 29 -5.49 -12.80 -24.48
N ALA A 30 -6.35 -13.37 -23.64
CA ALA A 30 -6.49 -12.94 -22.24
C ALA A 30 -5.16 -13.00 -21.48
N PHE A 31 -4.42 -14.12 -21.58
CA PHE A 31 -3.11 -14.24 -20.93
C PHE A 31 -2.05 -13.29 -21.48
N SER A 32 -2.09 -12.94 -22.77
CA SER A 32 -1.19 -11.92 -23.32
C SER A 32 -1.44 -10.54 -22.73
N LYS A 33 -2.71 -10.20 -22.45
CA LYS A 33 -3.11 -8.93 -21.84
C LYS A 33 -2.78 -8.83 -20.36
N GLU A 34 -2.74 -9.94 -19.64
CA GLU A 34 -2.34 -9.94 -18.23
C GLU A 34 -0.93 -9.35 -18.01
N THR A 35 -0.01 -9.52 -18.97
CA THR A 35 1.34 -8.95 -18.88
C THR A 35 1.40 -7.43 -19.04
N GLU A 36 0.32 -6.80 -19.54
CA GLU A 36 0.20 -5.35 -19.66
C GLU A 36 -0.20 -4.70 -18.32
N ASN A 37 -0.47 -5.50 -17.28
CA ASN A 37 -0.89 -5.07 -15.95
C ASN A 37 -2.13 -4.15 -15.99
N GLU A 38 -3.10 -4.45 -16.86
CA GLU A 38 -4.35 -3.71 -16.89
C GLU A 38 -5.11 -3.87 -15.55
N ARG A 39 -5.66 -2.77 -15.04
CA ARG A 39 -6.43 -2.81 -13.78
C ARG A 39 -7.77 -3.51 -13.98
N ILE A 40 -8.49 -3.13 -15.04
CA ILE A 40 -9.76 -3.75 -15.43
C ILE A 40 -9.51 -4.52 -16.73
N PRO A 41 -9.35 -5.84 -16.68
CA PRO A 41 -9.18 -6.62 -17.89
C PRO A 41 -10.51 -6.69 -18.66
N GLU A 42 -10.41 -6.77 -19.99
CA GLU A 42 -11.56 -7.12 -20.83
C GLU A 42 -12.10 -8.52 -20.50
N LEU A 43 -11.18 -9.45 -20.18
CA LEU A 43 -11.46 -10.83 -19.84
C LEU A 43 -10.80 -11.17 -18.51
N TYR A 44 -11.62 -11.42 -17.49
CA TYR A 44 -11.12 -12.01 -16.26
C TYR A 44 -10.64 -13.44 -16.53
N ILE A 45 -9.54 -13.84 -15.88
CA ILE A 45 -8.95 -15.17 -16.02
C ILE A 45 -9.10 -15.94 -14.71
N TYR A 46 -8.57 -15.37 -13.63
CA TYR A 46 -8.47 -16.03 -12.33
C TYR A 46 -8.51 -15.04 -11.17
N SER A 47 -9.35 -15.31 -10.17
CA SER A 47 -9.65 -14.39 -9.06
C SER A 47 -8.45 -14.08 -8.14
N ARG A 48 -7.34 -14.81 -8.25
CA ARG A 48 -6.10 -14.46 -7.52
C ARG A 48 -5.54 -13.10 -7.93
N TYR A 49 -5.67 -12.74 -9.21
CA TYR A 49 -5.13 -11.51 -9.76
C TYR A 49 -6.22 -10.44 -9.87
N ARG A 50 -7.38 -10.82 -10.43
CA ARG A 50 -8.51 -9.91 -10.66
C ARG A 50 -9.83 -10.65 -10.50
N ASN A 51 -10.75 -10.05 -9.75
CA ASN A 51 -12.14 -10.49 -9.61
C ASN A 51 -13.06 -9.28 -9.75
N PRO A 52 -14.21 -9.34 -10.46
CA PRO A 52 -15.05 -8.18 -10.66
C PRO A 52 -15.47 -7.49 -9.35
N THR A 53 -15.85 -8.25 -8.32
CA THR A 53 -16.22 -7.69 -7.00
C THR A 53 -15.05 -6.98 -6.34
N VAL A 54 -13.83 -7.51 -6.48
CA VAL A 54 -12.60 -6.89 -5.95
C VAL A 54 -12.28 -5.60 -6.71
N VAL A 55 -12.34 -5.63 -8.03
CA VAL A 55 -12.09 -4.45 -8.88
C VAL A 55 -13.06 -3.31 -8.56
N ALA A 56 -14.33 -3.60 -8.33
CA ALA A 56 -15.29 -2.56 -7.92
C ALA A 56 -14.95 -1.96 -6.54
N ALA A 57 -14.45 -2.75 -5.59
CA ALA A 57 -14.01 -2.22 -4.29
C ALA A 57 -12.75 -1.34 -4.44
N GLU A 58 -11.78 -1.77 -5.25
CA GLU A 58 -10.59 -0.98 -5.59
C GLU A 58 -10.98 0.37 -6.22
N GLU A 59 -11.99 0.39 -7.10
CA GLU A 59 -12.49 1.63 -7.72
C GLU A 59 -13.11 2.62 -6.73
N GLU A 60 -13.84 2.13 -5.72
CA GLU A 60 -14.37 3.01 -4.68
C GLU A 60 -13.25 3.55 -3.79
N ILE A 61 -12.25 2.74 -3.44
CA ILE A 61 -11.05 3.20 -2.72
C ILE A 61 -10.32 4.27 -3.54
N MET A 62 -10.15 4.05 -4.85
CA MET A 62 -9.51 5.02 -5.75
C MET A 62 -10.24 6.36 -5.78
N LYS A 63 -11.58 6.36 -5.80
CA LYS A 63 -12.37 7.60 -5.74
C LYS A 63 -12.15 8.32 -4.42
N LEU A 64 -12.16 7.60 -3.30
CA LEU A 64 -11.98 8.16 -1.96
C LEU A 64 -10.58 8.78 -1.80
N GLU A 65 -9.53 8.06 -2.20
CA GLU A 65 -8.13 8.52 -2.14
C GLU A 65 -7.75 9.47 -3.29
N SER A 66 -8.62 9.63 -4.29
CA SER A 66 -8.34 10.42 -5.49
C SER A 66 -7.07 9.97 -6.23
N CYS A 67 -6.91 8.65 -6.36
CA CYS A 67 -5.74 8.02 -6.98
C CYS A 67 -6.09 7.24 -8.26
N ASN A 68 -5.07 6.95 -9.06
CA ASN A 68 -5.23 6.26 -10.35
C ASN A 68 -5.24 4.73 -10.23
N TRP A 69 -4.79 4.19 -9.09
CA TRP A 69 -4.63 2.76 -8.88
C TRP A 69 -4.79 2.40 -7.40
N ALA A 70 -5.42 1.26 -7.15
CA ALA A 70 -5.51 0.63 -5.84
C ALA A 70 -5.37 -0.89 -6.01
N LEU A 71 -4.88 -1.55 -4.95
CA LEU A 71 -4.78 -2.99 -4.87
C LEU A 71 -5.41 -3.44 -3.55
N LEU A 72 -6.43 -4.28 -3.62
CA LEU A 72 -7.06 -4.85 -2.44
C LEU A 72 -6.37 -6.16 -2.05
N THR A 73 -5.84 -6.22 -0.83
CA THR A 73 -5.18 -7.41 -0.26
C THR A 73 -6.08 -8.10 0.75
N GLN A 74 -5.65 -9.25 1.29
CA GLN A 74 -6.45 -10.04 2.24
C GLN A 74 -6.60 -9.39 3.63
N SER A 75 -5.69 -8.48 4.00
CA SER A 75 -5.70 -7.78 5.29
C SER A 75 -4.79 -6.55 5.24
N GLY A 76 -4.88 -5.67 6.26
CA GLY A 76 -3.96 -4.55 6.43
C GLY A 76 -2.49 -5.00 6.55
N MET A 77 -2.21 -6.09 7.27
CA MET A 77 -0.84 -6.64 7.35
C MET A 77 -0.35 -7.15 5.98
N SER A 78 -1.24 -7.73 5.17
CA SER A 78 -0.89 -8.11 3.79
C SER A 78 -0.66 -6.89 2.90
N ALA A 79 -1.37 -5.79 3.13
CA ALA A 79 -1.15 -4.52 2.41
C ALA A 79 0.21 -3.93 2.77
N ILE A 80 0.56 -3.89 4.06
CA ILE A 80 1.87 -3.45 4.56
C ILE A 80 2.98 -4.31 3.95
N ASP A 81 2.88 -5.64 4.06
CA ASP A 81 3.90 -6.56 3.53
C ASP A 81 4.07 -6.39 2.02
N THR A 82 2.97 -6.31 1.27
CA THR A 82 3.02 -6.10 -0.19
C THR A 82 3.67 -4.77 -0.53
N ALA A 83 3.27 -3.68 0.13
CA ALA A 83 3.76 -2.34 -0.14
C ALA A 83 5.27 -2.23 0.09
N VAL A 84 5.78 -2.76 1.21
CA VAL A 84 7.23 -2.71 1.48
C VAL A 84 8.01 -3.68 0.60
N SER A 85 7.44 -4.83 0.23
CA SER A 85 8.15 -5.84 -0.58
C SER A 85 8.50 -5.36 -1.98
N VAL A 86 7.75 -4.39 -2.53
CA VAL A 86 8.07 -3.76 -3.84
C VAL A 86 9.42 -3.04 -3.83
N PHE A 87 9.88 -2.58 -2.67
CA PHE A 87 11.17 -1.90 -2.50
C PHE A 87 12.30 -2.82 -2.01
N GLN A 88 12.03 -4.12 -1.87
CA GLN A 88 13.06 -5.08 -1.45
C GLN A 88 13.86 -5.56 -2.66
N HIS A 89 15.17 -5.39 -2.59
CA HIS A 89 16.09 -5.82 -3.63
C HIS A 89 17.04 -6.88 -3.07
N ALA A 90 17.44 -7.87 -3.86
CA ALA A 90 18.39 -8.88 -3.41
C ALA A 90 19.77 -8.29 -3.07
N GLU A 91 20.11 -7.14 -3.68
CA GLU A 91 21.40 -6.46 -3.56
C GLU A 91 21.40 -5.30 -2.55
N SER A 92 20.24 -4.86 -2.06
CA SER A 92 20.12 -3.82 -1.02
C SER A 92 19.29 -4.32 0.17
N SER A 93 19.80 -4.11 1.37
CA SER A 93 19.10 -4.42 2.62
C SER A 93 18.61 -3.17 3.36
N GLY A 94 18.57 -2.01 2.71
CA GLY A 94 18.26 -0.72 3.34
C GLY A 94 19.45 0.25 3.30
N PRO A 95 19.42 1.35 4.08
CA PRO A 95 18.65 1.51 5.30
C PRO A 95 17.21 1.98 5.06
N TRP A 96 16.28 1.48 5.87
CA TRP A 96 14.89 1.96 5.95
C TRP A 96 14.64 2.63 7.30
N LEU A 97 13.67 3.55 7.36
CA LEU A 97 13.32 4.28 8.57
C LEU A 97 11.83 4.16 8.88
N PHE A 98 11.49 3.56 10.00
CA PHE A 98 10.11 3.37 10.45
C PHE A 98 9.86 4.27 11.66
N PHE A 99 8.72 4.96 11.69
CA PHE A 99 8.29 5.66 12.90
C PHE A 99 7.95 4.62 13.98
N SER A 100 8.27 4.90 15.25
CA SER A 100 8.18 3.89 16.32
C SER A 100 6.79 3.75 16.91
N GLU A 101 6.03 4.84 16.98
CA GLU A 101 4.63 4.80 17.39
C GLU A 101 3.80 4.48 16.16
N ILE A 102 3.70 3.19 15.90
CA ILE A 102 2.88 2.56 14.86
C ILE A 102 2.23 1.31 15.46
N TYR A 103 1.25 0.75 14.77
CA TYR A 103 0.53 -0.44 15.18
C TYR A 103 1.46 -1.57 15.66
N GLY A 104 1.19 -2.14 16.83
CA GLY A 104 2.05 -3.15 17.45
C GLY A 104 2.27 -4.41 16.61
N GLY A 105 1.31 -4.75 15.73
CA GLY A 105 1.48 -5.81 14.74
C GLY A 105 2.52 -5.46 13.68
N THR A 106 2.58 -4.19 13.25
CA THR A 106 3.60 -3.67 12.33
C THR A 106 4.98 -3.68 12.98
N LEU A 107 5.10 -3.29 14.25
CA LEU A 107 6.36 -3.41 15.01
C LEU A 107 6.86 -4.87 15.08
N SER A 108 5.96 -5.79 15.45
CA SER A 108 6.28 -7.22 15.53
C SER A 108 6.68 -7.80 14.17
N TYR A 109 6.02 -7.34 13.09
CA TYR A 109 6.34 -7.71 11.72
C TYR A 109 7.72 -7.19 11.31
N THR A 110 8.05 -5.93 11.61
CA THR A 110 9.36 -5.35 11.34
C THR A 110 10.48 -6.16 11.98
N GLU A 111 10.36 -6.49 13.27
CA GLU A 111 11.40 -7.26 13.97
C GLU A 111 11.50 -8.71 13.48
N SER A 112 10.37 -9.42 13.45
CA SER A 112 10.37 -10.86 13.18
C SER A 112 10.47 -11.22 11.70
N VAL A 113 10.04 -10.34 10.80
CA VAL A 113 9.98 -10.60 9.35
C VAL A 113 11.06 -9.79 8.64
N LEU A 114 10.96 -8.47 8.67
CA LEU A 114 11.86 -7.61 7.89
C LEU A 114 13.31 -7.76 8.35
N ARG A 115 13.58 -7.61 9.65
CA ARG A 115 14.94 -7.68 10.20
C ARG A 115 15.42 -9.12 10.31
N THR A 116 14.69 -9.97 11.04
CA THR A 116 15.18 -11.32 11.37
C THR A 116 15.16 -12.28 10.19
N ARG A 117 14.06 -12.33 9.42
CA ARG A 117 13.90 -13.31 8.33
C ARG A 117 14.40 -12.79 6.98
N ARG A 118 14.18 -11.51 6.68
CA ARG A 118 14.57 -10.89 5.40
C ARG A 118 15.90 -10.14 5.47
N GLY A 119 16.49 -9.97 6.65
CA GLY A 119 17.83 -9.39 6.81
C GLY A 119 17.89 -7.89 6.53
N LEU A 120 16.77 -7.17 6.60
CA LEU A 120 16.73 -5.73 6.33
C LEU A 120 17.22 -4.89 7.51
N GLN A 121 17.92 -3.81 7.18
CA GLN A 121 18.36 -2.75 8.06
C GLN A 121 17.25 -1.72 8.22
N VAL A 122 16.41 -1.94 9.24
CA VAL A 122 15.32 -1.03 9.59
C VAL A 122 15.69 -0.26 10.86
N HIS A 123 15.72 1.06 10.76
CA HIS A 123 15.92 1.99 11.85
C HIS A 123 14.57 2.50 12.36
N SER A 124 14.51 2.89 13.63
CA SER A 124 13.30 3.44 14.24
C SER A 124 13.47 4.92 14.57
N PHE A 125 12.48 5.73 14.21
CA PHE A 125 12.39 7.13 14.59
C PHE A 125 11.36 7.30 15.70
N TYR A 126 11.81 7.79 16.86
CA TYR A 126 11.01 7.85 18.07
C TYR A 126 10.47 9.27 18.32
N PRO A 127 9.21 9.41 18.78
CA PRO A 127 8.73 10.69 19.25
C PRO A 127 9.32 11.02 20.62
N VAL A 128 9.32 12.32 20.95
CA VAL A 128 9.68 12.84 22.27
C VAL A 128 8.49 13.61 22.80
N ASN A 129 8.01 13.25 24.00
CA ASN A 129 6.80 13.83 24.60
C ASN A 129 5.59 13.80 23.66
N ASP A 130 5.29 12.60 23.13
CA ASP A 130 4.15 12.33 22.24
C ASP A 130 4.13 13.19 20.95
N LYS A 131 5.32 13.60 20.47
CA LYS A 131 5.46 14.37 19.25
C LYS A 131 6.73 13.98 18.47
N TYR A 132 6.60 13.91 17.15
CA TYR A 132 7.73 13.80 16.24
C TYR A 132 8.35 15.18 15.96
N ASP A 133 9.64 15.33 16.24
CA ASP A 133 10.40 16.56 15.98
C ASP A 133 10.95 16.54 14.55
N LEU A 134 10.49 17.47 13.71
CA LEU A 134 10.89 17.55 12.31
C LEU A 134 12.35 17.99 12.11
N HIS A 135 12.94 18.74 13.05
CA HIS A 135 14.36 19.10 12.96
C HIS A 135 15.25 17.90 13.23
N GLU A 136 14.86 17.08 14.20
CA GLU A 136 15.54 15.83 14.49
C GLU A 136 15.32 14.82 13.35
N PHE A 137 14.11 14.76 12.79
CA PHE A 137 13.83 13.93 11.62
C PHE A 137 14.72 14.29 10.42
N GLU A 138 14.87 15.58 10.10
CA GLU A 138 15.76 16.04 9.04
C GLU A 138 17.23 15.65 9.29
N ARG A 139 17.68 15.73 10.55
CA ARG A 139 19.02 15.27 10.94
C ARG A 139 19.17 13.76 10.71
N VAL A 140 18.19 12.96 11.15
CA VAL A 140 18.18 11.50 11.02
C VAL A 140 18.16 11.08 9.55
N ILE A 141 17.34 11.71 8.71
CA ILE A 141 17.33 11.46 7.26
C ILE A 141 18.72 11.72 6.67
N ARG A 142 19.37 12.82 7.01
CA ARG A 142 20.71 13.12 6.47
C ARG A 142 21.77 12.13 6.94
N ASP A 143 21.68 11.69 8.19
CA ASP A 143 22.67 10.79 8.79
C ASP A 143 22.51 9.34 8.31
N ILE A 144 21.26 8.88 8.13
CA ILE A 144 20.93 7.50 7.72
C ILE A 144 20.83 7.37 6.19
N ASN A 145 20.34 8.41 5.50
CA ASN A 145 19.96 8.41 4.10
C ASN A 145 19.04 7.23 3.72
N PRO A 146 17.84 7.13 4.33
CA PRO A 146 16.98 5.96 4.15
C PRO A 146 16.43 5.86 2.72
N GLU A 147 16.37 4.66 2.18
CA GLU A 147 15.71 4.39 0.88
C GLU A 147 14.18 4.43 1.00
N LEU A 148 13.65 4.06 2.17
CA LEU A 148 12.23 3.94 2.46
C LEU A 148 11.91 4.50 3.85
N ILE A 149 10.81 5.23 3.94
CA ILE A 149 10.24 5.75 5.19
C ILE A 149 8.81 5.22 5.34
N TYR A 150 8.51 4.63 6.50
CA TYR A 150 7.17 4.19 6.88
C TYR A 150 6.64 5.02 8.05
N VAL A 151 5.43 5.53 7.92
CA VAL A 151 4.78 6.38 8.93
C VAL A 151 3.28 6.18 8.98
N GLU A 152 2.68 6.32 10.16
CA GLU A 152 1.23 6.43 10.31
C GLU A 152 0.82 7.91 10.33
N ALA A 153 -0.24 8.27 9.58
CA ALA A 153 -0.77 9.64 9.58
C ALA A 153 -1.23 10.06 10.99
N ILE A 154 -1.86 9.13 11.71
CA ILE A 154 -2.19 9.21 13.13
C ILE A 154 -1.79 7.89 13.76
N SER A 155 -0.90 7.91 14.75
CA SER A 155 -0.35 6.69 15.34
C SER A 155 -1.37 5.89 16.15
N ASN A 156 -1.17 4.57 16.21
CA ASN A 156 -1.91 3.67 17.08
C ASN A 156 -0.97 3.01 18.11
N PRO A 157 -1.21 3.11 19.43
CA PRO A 157 -2.43 3.63 20.10
C PRO A 157 -2.33 5.08 20.58
N MET A 158 -1.18 5.74 20.43
CA MET A 158 -0.90 7.02 21.08
C MET A 158 -1.60 8.22 20.43
N LEU A 159 -2.20 8.05 19.25
CA LEU A 159 -2.92 9.09 18.50
C LEU A 159 -2.07 10.32 18.19
N ILE A 160 -0.76 10.12 18.00
CA ILE A 160 0.17 11.18 17.62
C ILE A 160 -0.13 11.52 16.16
N VAL A 161 -0.48 12.78 15.91
CA VAL A 161 -0.71 13.30 14.56
C VAL A 161 0.62 13.71 13.96
N THR A 162 1.01 13.05 12.88
CA THR A 162 2.27 13.36 12.17
C THR A 162 2.02 14.43 11.12
N ASP A 163 2.92 15.42 11.03
CA ASP A 163 2.95 16.35 9.89
C ASP A 163 3.52 15.63 8.66
N ILE A 164 2.67 14.79 8.04
CA ILE A 164 3.07 13.95 6.91
C ILE A 164 3.52 14.77 5.70
N GLY A 165 2.97 15.98 5.51
CA GLY A 165 3.39 16.86 4.41
C GLY A 165 4.85 17.28 4.57
N LYS A 166 5.25 17.65 5.79
CA LYS A 166 6.66 17.96 6.09
C LYS A 166 7.55 16.73 6.06
N VAL A 167 7.07 15.58 6.52
CA VAL A 167 7.80 14.31 6.41
C VAL A 167 8.10 13.98 4.95
N ILE A 168 7.10 14.06 4.07
CA ILE A 168 7.24 13.81 2.63
C ILE A 168 8.22 14.80 2.00
N GLU A 169 8.05 16.10 2.28
CA GLU A 169 8.93 17.15 1.76
C GLU A 169 10.40 16.91 2.11
N LEU A 170 10.69 16.50 3.35
CA LEU A 170 12.06 16.24 3.81
C LEU A 170 12.61 14.93 3.26
N ALA A 171 11.79 13.87 3.18
CA ALA A 171 12.16 12.57 2.64
C ALA A 171 12.57 12.66 1.17
N HIS A 172 11.78 13.37 0.36
CA HIS A 172 12.03 13.51 -1.08
C HIS A 172 13.27 14.34 -1.40
N LYS A 173 13.77 15.18 -0.49
CA LYS A 173 15.07 15.86 -0.66
C LYS A 173 16.26 14.89 -0.64
N SER A 174 16.05 13.68 -0.12
CA SER A 174 17.04 12.60 -0.07
C SER A 174 16.66 11.39 -0.93
N ASP A 175 15.74 11.58 -1.90
CA ASP A 175 15.24 10.53 -2.79
C ASP A 175 14.56 9.33 -2.08
N SER A 176 14.20 9.47 -0.80
CA SER A 176 13.53 8.42 -0.02
C SER A 176 12.08 8.23 -0.49
N LYS A 177 11.61 6.98 -0.49
CA LYS A 177 10.20 6.64 -0.72
C LYS A 177 9.39 6.74 0.57
N VAL A 178 8.18 7.28 0.51
CA VAL A 178 7.33 7.47 1.68
C VAL A 178 6.05 6.65 1.60
N LEU A 179 5.92 5.71 2.52
CA LEU A 179 4.72 4.89 2.74
C LEU A 179 3.96 5.44 3.94
N VAL A 180 2.70 5.79 3.72
CA VAL A 180 1.82 6.32 4.77
C VAL A 180 0.71 5.33 5.05
N ASP A 181 0.66 4.78 6.25
CA ASP A 181 -0.53 4.11 6.76
C ASP A 181 -1.54 5.17 7.22
N ASN A 182 -2.64 5.25 6.49
CA ASN A 182 -3.69 6.25 6.64
C ASN A 182 -4.95 5.66 7.29
N THR A 183 -4.85 4.47 7.88
CA THR A 183 -5.99 3.71 8.43
C THR A 183 -6.81 4.53 9.42
N PHE A 184 -6.16 5.19 10.39
CA PHE A 184 -6.87 5.90 11.44
C PHE A 184 -7.49 7.22 10.95
N ALA A 185 -6.79 7.95 10.08
CA ALA A 185 -7.29 9.22 9.56
C ALA A 185 -8.37 9.03 8.50
N THR A 186 -8.32 7.95 7.72
CA THR A 186 -9.18 7.66 6.56
C THR A 186 -9.02 8.69 5.41
N PRO A 187 -9.37 8.33 4.17
CA PRO A 187 -9.34 9.26 3.03
C PRO A 187 -10.27 10.47 3.17
N LEU A 188 -11.20 10.46 4.14
CA LEU A 188 -12.14 11.57 4.36
C LEU A 188 -11.51 12.74 5.12
N LEU A 189 -10.47 12.49 5.93
CA LEU A 189 -9.82 13.53 6.73
C LEU A 189 -8.42 13.86 6.22
N CYS A 190 -7.73 12.88 5.63
CA CYS A 190 -6.37 13.03 5.18
C CYS A 190 -6.15 12.24 3.88
N LYS A 191 -5.51 12.88 2.89
CA LYS A 191 -5.15 12.25 1.61
C LYS A 191 -3.64 12.37 1.37
N PRO A 192 -2.81 11.47 1.95
CA PRO A 192 -1.36 11.58 1.83
C PRO A 192 -0.85 11.55 0.39
N LEU A 193 -1.56 10.89 -0.53
CA LEU A 193 -1.21 10.89 -1.97
C LEU A 193 -1.24 12.29 -2.58
N GLU A 194 -2.21 13.13 -2.21
CA GLU A 194 -2.28 14.53 -2.67
C GLU A 194 -1.13 15.38 -2.09
N LEU A 195 -0.52 14.94 -0.98
CA LEU A 195 0.66 15.57 -0.36
C LEU A 195 1.99 15.01 -0.89
N GLY A 196 1.96 14.01 -1.77
CA GLY A 196 3.15 13.43 -2.40
C GLY A 196 3.62 12.10 -1.81
N ALA A 197 2.84 11.42 -0.96
CA ALA A 197 3.18 10.07 -0.52
C ALA A 197 3.32 9.13 -1.74
N ASP A 198 4.30 8.22 -1.72
CA ASP A 198 4.51 7.27 -2.81
C ASP A 198 3.48 6.13 -2.77
N ILE A 199 3.12 5.64 -1.57
CA ILE A 199 2.07 4.64 -1.35
C ILE A 199 1.27 4.99 -0.09
N VAL A 200 -0.05 4.84 -0.17
CA VAL A 200 -0.95 4.89 0.99
C VAL A 200 -1.51 3.51 1.29
N ILE A 201 -1.51 3.16 2.58
CA ILE A 201 -1.92 1.85 3.09
C ILE A 201 -3.15 2.03 3.99
N HIS A 202 -4.06 1.06 3.93
CA HIS A 202 -5.24 0.98 4.80
C HIS A 202 -5.44 -0.42 5.33
N SER A 203 -5.92 -0.52 6.57
CA SER A 203 -6.64 -1.68 7.07
C SER A 203 -8.15 -1.40 7.02
N ALA A 204 -8.78 -1.76 5.90
CA ALA A 204 -10.18 -1.44 5.55
C ALA A 204 -11.14 -2.64 5.64
#